data_AF-A0A1I4SMM7-F1
#
_entry.id   AF-A0A1I4SMM7-F1
#
_cell.length_a   1.000
_cell.length_b   1.000
_cell.length_c   1.000
_cell.angle_alpha   90.00
_cell.angle_beta   90.00
_cell.angle_gamma   90.00
#
_symmetry.space_group_name_H-M   'P 1'
#
loop_
_entity.id
_entity.type
_entity.pdbx_description
1 polymer ?
#
loop_
_entity_poly.entity_id
_entity_poly.type
_entity_poly.pdbx_seq_one_letter_code
_entity_poly.pdbx_strand_id
1 'polypeptide(L)' 'MRDYRFCVALRRADGALDEPVHEELITAEDGTSAIALAKAIDVDMLRLRANAVYLVDPQGYVVWSLRLADVSDVSA' A
#
# COMPACT_ATOMS: atom_id res chain seq x y z
N MET A 1 -1.77 16.24 -13.92
CA MET A 1 -0.96 15.25 -13.17
C MET A 1 -0.95 15.64 -11.71
N ARG A 2 -1.02 14.66 -10.81
CA ARG A 2 -1.11 14.80 -9.36
C ARG A 2 -0.25 13.71 -8.72
N ASP A 3 0.34 14.03 -7.57
CA ASP A 3 1.17 13.09 -6.83
C ASP A 3 0.35 12.35 -5.79
N TYR A 4 0.42 11.02 -5.86
CA TYR A 4 -0.20 10.10 -4.91
C TYR A 4 0.91 9.42 -4.14
N ARG A 5 0.69 9.17 -2.86
CA ARG A 5 1.64 8.43 -2.03
C ARG A 5 1.20 6.98 -1.94
N PHE A 6 2.02 6.09 -2.48
CA PHE A 6 1.91 4.65 -2.33
C PHE A 6 2.59 4.26 -1.02
N CYS A 7 1.85 3.64 -0.12
CA CYS A 7 2.33 3.23 1.19
C CYS A 7 2.18 1.73 1.35
N VAL A 8 3.19 1.11 1.96
CA VAL A 8 3.19 -0.29 2.36
C VAL A 8 3.37 -0.34 3.88
N ALA A 9 2.50 -1.05 4.58
CA ALA A 9 2.50 -1.08 6.04
C ALA A 9 2.04 -2.44 6.59
N LEU A 10 2.33 -2.67 7.86
CA LEU A 10 1.72 -3.75 8.63
C LEU A 10 0.35 -3.30 9.15
N ARG A 11 -0.68 -4.08 8.83
CA ARG A 11 -2.00 -4.03 9.47
C ARG A 11 -2.03 -5.08 10.57
N ARG A 12 -2.12 -4.60 11.81
CA ARG A 12 -2.24 -5.39 13.02
C ARG A 12 -3.55 -6.17 13.08
N ALA A 13 -3.62 -7.14 14.00
CA ALA A 13 -4.81 -7.96 14.23
C ALA A 13 -6.05 -7.16 14.68
N ASP A 14 -5.84 -6.04 15.41
CA ASP A 14 -6.91 -5.10 15.79
C ASP A 14 -7.35 -4.19 14.63
N GLY A 15 -6.67 -4.29 13.50
CA GLY A 15 -6.97 -3.56 12.28
C GLY A 15 -6.32 -2.20 12.15
N ALA A 16 -5.49 -1.79 13.12
CA ALA A 16 -4.67 -0.60 13.00
C ALA A 16 -3.54 -0.81 11.98
N LEU A 17 -3.18 0.26 11.27
CA LEU A 17 -1.98 0.30 10.44
C LEU A 17 -0.83 0.90 11.24
N ASP A 18 0.33 0.25 11.19
CA ASP A 18 1.57 0.84 11.66
C ASP A 18 2.07 1.91 10.67
N GLU A 19 3.14 2.61 11.04
CA GLU A 19 3.83 3.53 10.14
C GLU A 19 4.30 2.79 8.86
N PRO A 20 4.23 3.41 7.67
CA PRO A 20 4.70 2.79 6.45
C PRO A 20 6.15 2.33 6.53
N VAL A 21 6.37 1.07 6.18
CA VAL A 21 7.72 0.50 6.05
C VAL A 21 8.33 0.76 4.67
N HIS A 22 7.51 1.17 3.71
CA HIS A 22 7.92 1.65 2.40
C HIS A 22 6.93 2.69 1.88
N GLU A 23 7.45 3.74 1.27
CA GLU A 23 6.69 4.79 0.60
C GLU A 23 7.32 5.13 -0.75
N GLU A 24 6.46 5.35 -1.75
CA GLU A 24 6.84 5.84 -3.08
C GLU A 24 5.83 6.90 -3.55
N LEU A 25 6.31 7.88 -4.32
CA LEU A 25 5.43 8.84 -5.00
C LEU A 25 5.08 8.34 -6.40
N ILE A 26 3.78 8.26 -6.68
CA ILE A 26 3.22 7.94 -8.00
C ILE A 26 2.60 9.21 -8.57
N THR A 27 3.04 9.63 -9.75
CA THR A 27 2.38 10.73 -10.45
C THR A 27 1.39 10.20 -11.49
N ALA A 28 0.12 10.59 -11.38
CA ALA A 28 -0.95 10.12 -12.27
C ALA A 28 -1.91 11.26 -12.68
N GLU A 29 -2.75 11.03 -13.68
CA GLU A 29 -3.77 12.01 -14.08
C GLU A 29 -4.89 12.12 -13.05
N ASP A 30 -5.40 10.98 -12.61
CA ASP A 30 -6.51 10.83 -11.67
C ASP A 30 -6.31 9.61 -10.74
N GLY A 31 -7.25 9.40 -9.82
CA GLY A 31 -7.17 8.30 -8.86
C GLY A 31 -7.22 6.93 -9.53
N THR A 32 -8.01 6.77 -10.60
CA THR A 32 -8.10 5.52 -11.36
C THR A 32 -6.76 5.14 -11.97
N SER A 33 -6.09 6.10 -12.59
CA SER A 33 -4.75 5.94 -13.17
C SER A 33 -3.71 5.65 -12.09
N ALA A 34 -3.79 6.32 -10.93
CA ALA A 34 -2.90 6.06 -9.80
C ALA A 34 -3.05 4.62 -9.27
N ILE A 35 -4.29 4.12 -9.15
CA ILE A 35 -4.56 2.74 -8.73
C ILE A 35 -4.01 1.74 -9.76
N ALA A 36 -4.12 2.03 -11.06
CA ALA A 36 -3.56 1.18 -12.10
C ALA A 36 -2.03 1.09 -12.00
N LEU A 37 -1.35 2.22 -11.75
CA LEU A 37 0.10 2.26 -11.52
C LEU A 37 0.49 1.52 -10.24
N ALA A 38 -0.21 1.75 -9.11
CA ALA A 38 0.07 1.08 -7.85
C ALA A 38 -0.04 -0.45 -7.93
N LYS A 39 -0.99 -0.97 -8.72
CA LYS A 39 -1.14 -2.42 -8.96
C LYS A 39 0.01 -3.02 -9.78
N ALA A 40 0.75 -2.20 -10.52
CA ALA A 40 1.89 -2.64 -11.31
C ALA A 40 3.22 -2.60 -10.52
N ILE A 41 3.22 -2.04 -9.31
CA ILE A 41 4.40 -2.03 -8.43
C ILE A 41 4.57 -3.41 -7.80
N ASP A 42 5.71 -4.03 -8.08
CA ASP A 42 6.11 -5.28 -7.44
C ASP A 42 6.77 -4.99 -6.09
N VAL A 43 6.21 -5.58 -5.03
CA VAL A 43 6.67 -5.36 -3.65
C VAL A 43 6.78 -6.71 -2.95
N ASP A 44 7.97 -7.00 -2.44
CA ASP A 44 8.21 -8.17 -1.58
C ASP A 44 7.65 -7.92 -0.17
N MET A 45 6.35 -8.18 -0.02
CA MET A 45 5.61 -7.97 1.22
C MET A 45 6.16 -8.81 2.39
N LEU A 46 6.69 -10.00 2.11
CA LEU A 46 7.29 -10.88 3.11
C LEU A 46 8.57 -10.26 3.68
N ARG A 47 9.46 -9.81 2.80
CA ARG A 47 10.69 -9.14 3.21
C ARG A 47 10.42 -7.87 4.00
N LEU A 48 9.40 -7.11 3.60
CA LEU A 48 8.99 -5.88 4.29
C LEU A 48 8.20 -6.12 5.59
N ARG A 49 7.83 -7.38 5.89
CA ARG A 49 6.96 -7.74 7.03
C ARG A 49 5.65 -6.93 7.04
N ALA A 50 5.08 -6.73 5.86
CA ALA A 50 3.87 -5.94 5.65
C ALA A 50 2.74 -6.81 5.07
N ASN A 51 1.50 -6.42 5.31
CA ASN A 51 0.31 -7.11 4.76
C ASN A 51 -0.74 -6.12 4.21
N ALA A 52 -0.41 -4.84 4.10
CA ALA A 52 -1.29 -3.82 3.57
C ALA A 52 -0.55 -2.86 2.63
N VAL A 53 -1.26 -2.46 1.58
CA VAL A 53 -0.89 -1.40 0.65
C VAL A 53 -2.02 -0.39 0.61
N TYR A 54 -1.72 0.89 0.54
CA TYR A 54 -2.72 1.93 0.36
C TYR A 54 -2.18 3.12 -0.42
N LEU A 55 -3.09 3.84 -1.07
CA LEU A 55 -2.81 5.05 -1.81
C LEU A 55 -3.45 6.25 -1.11
N VAL A 56 -2.64 7.28 -0.91
CA VAL A 56 -3.08 8.58 -0.38
C VAL A 56 -3.06 9.61 -1.52
N ASP A 57 -4.14 10.36 -1.67
CA ASP A 57 -4.25 11.44 -2.64
C ASP A 57 -3.51 12.72 -2.19
N PRO A 58 -3.36 13.73 -3.06
CA PRO A 58 -2.69 15.00 -2.70
C PRO A 58 -3.33 15.74 -1.52
N GLN A 59 -4.60 15.44 -1.21
CA GLN A 59 -5.36 16.06 -0.12
C GLN A 59 -5.20 15.29 1.19
N GLY A 60 -4.49 14.16 1.19
CA GLY A 60 -4.22 13.34 2.37
C GLY A 60 -5.25 12.24 2.63
N TYR A 61 -6.18 11.99 1.70
CA TYR A 61 -7.20 10.95 1.85
C TYR A 61 -6.75 9.62 1.24
N VAL A 62 -7.08 8.53 1.93
CA VAL A 62 -6.91 7.19 1.36
C VAL A 62 -7.96 6.97 0.28
N VAL A 63 -7.52 6.81 -0.97
CA VAL A 63 -8.40 6.62 -2.13
C VAL A 63 -8.48 5.16 -2.58
N TRP A 64 -7.54 4.33 -2.12
CA TRP A 64 -7.52 2.90 -2.39
C TRP A 64 -6.67 2.17 -1.36
N SER A 65 -7.03 0.93 -1.06
CA SER A 65 -6.25 0.03 -0.22
C SER A 65 -6.38 -1.41 -0.68
N LEU A 66 -5.31 -2.18 -0.54
CA LEU A 66 -5.27 -3.62 -0.71
C LEU A 66 -4.73 -4.25 0.57
N ARG A 67 -5.53 -5.13 1.18
CA ARG A 67 -5.07 -6.01 2.24
C ARG A 67 -4.67 -7.34 1.62
N LEU A 68 -3.47 -7.81 1.92
CA LEU A 68 -3.10 -9.20 1.70
C LEU A 68 -3.56 -10.01 2.91
N ALA A 69 -3.94 -11.27 2.67
CA ALA A 69 -4.18 -12.20 3.77
C ALA A 69 -2.96 -12.21 4.69
N ASP A 70 -3.19 -12.39 5.99
CA ASP A 70 -2.08 -12.55 6.92
C ASP A 70 -1.24 -13.71 6.38
N VAL A 71 0.05 -13.46 6.18
CA VAL A 71 0.97 -14.50 5.77
C VAL A 71 1.00 -15.47 6.96
N SER A 72 0.14 -16.48 6.91
CA SER A 72 0.27 -17.65 7.76
C SER A 72 1.68 -18.15 7.53
N ASP A 73 2.49 -18.19 8.60
CA ASP A 73 3.87 -18.67 8.61
C ASP A 73 4.04 -19.78 7.58
N VAL A 74 4.83 -19.51 6.54
CA VAL A 74 5.34 -20.58 5.67
C VAL A 74 6.38 -21.33 6.49
N SER A 75 5.88 -22.17 7.39
CA SER A 75 6.63 -23.23 8.05
C SER A 75 5.71 -24.42 8.27
N ALA A 76 5.63 -25.26 7.24
CA ALA A 76 5.53 -26.71 7.34
C ALA A 76 6.22 -27.31 6.11
#